data_AF-A0A7C0ZFS3-F1
#
_entry.id   AF-A0A7C0ZFS3-F1
#
_cell.length_a   1.000
_cell.length_b   1.000
_cell.length_c   1.000
_cell.angle_alpha   90.00
_cell.angle_beta   90.00
_cell.angle_gamma   90.00
#
_symmetry.space_group_name_H-M   'P 1'
#
loop_
_entity.id
_entity.type
_entity.pdbx_description
1 polymer ?
#
loop_
_entity_poly.entity_id
_entity_poly.type
_entity_poly.pdbx_seq_one_letter_code
_entity_poly.pdbx_strand_id
1 'polypeptide(L)'
;MTGETAPPVEVIVEEEGEEVALEPEEVETPELEAEEPPMVEAAQEEPLEPSAPALEPGEVAEPEEPPIEVEEPRLEAEEVEQTPPEESQEEEEFMEEIKIEYAPDPLTKEVMENLAKNITLKVRLVRLLRESQVKEETFKKLFESYLEQGRRWVSRRDEILRRLKADLERMEEALINARKDFDLLETRRSIGDASEEEYAVKAPAYRWDIENLEREIGNAKAGIRYVENLRGLIPEEEVEELKAMSERGYSDLD
;
A
#
# COMPACT_ATOMS: atom_id res chain seq x y z
N MET A 1 20.64 -62.13 48.66
CA MET A 1 20.20 -60.79 48.24
C MET A 1 18.86 -60.55 48.90
N THR A 2 18.90 -59.97 50.09
CA THR A 2 17.76 -59.73 50.97
C THR A 2 17.03 -58.48 50.49
N GLY A 3 15.71 -58.62 50.33
CA GLY A 3 14.83 -57.55 49.88
C GLY A 3 14.64 -56.46 50.93
N GLU A 4 14.48 -55.24 50.44
CA GLU A 4 14.09 -54.09 51.24
C GLU A 4 12.73 -53.62 50.70
N THR A 5 11.70 -54.03 51.42
CA THR A 5 10.29 -53.69 51.20
C THR A 5 10.08 -52.29 51.78
N ALA A 6 9.78 -51.31 50.92
CA ALA A 6 9.38 -49.98 51.36
C ALA A 6 7.95 -50.01 51.96
N PRO A 7 7.69 -49.29 53.06
CA PRO A 7 6.36 -49.21 53.67
C PRO A 7 5.41 -48.28 52.88
N PRO A 8 4.09 -48.48 53.02
CA PRO A 8 3.08 -47.67 52.33
C PRO A 8 3.02 -46.24 52.90
N VAL A 9 2.90 -45.26 52.01
CA VAL A 9 2.63 -43.86 52.35
C VAL A 9 1.14 -43.74 52.66
N GLU A 10 0.82 -43.41 53.92
CA GLU A 10 -0.52 -43.06 54.35
C GLU A 10 -0.95 -41.72 53.73
N VAL A 11 -2.12 -41.77 53.09
CA VAL A 11 -2.85 -40.61 52.59
C VAL A 11 -3.52 -39.94 53.78
N ILE A 12 -3.10 -38.71 54.10
CA ILE A 12 -3.85 -37.82 55.00
C ILE A 12 -4.62 -36.85 54.11
N VAL A 13 -5.92 -37.10 53.99
CA VAL A 13 -6.91 -36.14 53.52
C VAL A 13 -7.24 -35.26 54.72
N GLU A 14 -6.79 -34.01 54.72
CA GLU A 14 -7.35 -32.97 55.58
C GLU A 14 -8.35 -32.17 54.73
N GLU A 15 -9.61 -32.52 54.97
CA GLU A 15 -10.82 -31.84 54.54
C GLU A 15 -11.10 -30.74 55.57
N GLU A 16 -10.73 -29.49 55.28
CA GLU A 16 -11.30 -28.33 55.95
C GLU A 16 -12.20 -27.60 54.97
N GLY A 17 -13.50 -27.72 55.23
CA GLY A 17 -14.56 -27.00 54.53
C GLY A 17 -14.54 -25.53 54.91
N GLU A 18 -14.34 -24.69 53.90
CA GLU A 18 -14.71 -23.28 53.96
C GLU A 18 -16.05 -23.13 53.23
N GLU A 19 -17.13 -23.10 54.01
CA GLU A 19 -18.47 -22.69 53.55
C GLU A 19 -18.41 -21.22 53.13
N VAL A 20 -18.08 -20.96 51.86
CA VAL A 20 -18.32 -19.66 51.24
C VAL A 20 -19.81 -19.57 50.95
N ALA A 21 -20.52 -18.87 51.83
CA ALA A 21 -21.87 -18.38 51.57
C ALA A 21 -21.81 -17.43 50.37
N LEU A 22 -22.07 -17.96 49.18
CA LEU A 22 -22.34 -17.17 47.99
C LEU A 22 -23.71 -16.50 48.19
N GLU A 23 -23.68 -15.21 48.52
CA GLU A 23 -24.81 -14.32 48.31
C GLU A 23 -25.23 -14.44 46.83
N PRO A 24 -26.52 -14.63 46.51
CA PRO A 24 -26.99 -14.59 45.14
C PRO A 24 -26.81 -13.16 44.64
N GLU A 25 -25.78 -12.93 43.82
CA GLU A 25 -25.66 -11.73 43.02
C GLU A 25 -26.89 -11.66 42.11
N GLU A 26 -27.73 -10.66 42.33
CA GLU A 26 -28.91 -10.39 41.50
C GLU A 26 -28.42 -10.15 40.07
N VAL A 27 -28.69 -11.12 39.21
CA VAL A 27 -28.55 -10.98 37.76
C VAL A 27 -29.59 -9.94 37.34
N GLU A 28 -29.17 -8.67 37.24
CA GLU A 28 -29.88 -7.66 36.48
C GLU A 28 -29.93 -8.16 35.03
N THR A 29 -31.06 -8.74 34.67
CA THR A 29 -31.42 -8.95 33.27
C THR A 29 -31.37 -7.59 32.58
N PRO A 30 -30.57 -7.41 31.51
CA PRO A 30 -30.74 -6.24 30.66
C PRO A 30 -32.16 -6.30 30.09
N GLU A 31 -32.95 -5.32 30.47
CA GLU A 31 -34.27 -5.02 29.92
C GLU A 31 -34.07 -4.79 28.41
N LEU A 32 -34.41 -5.82 27.63
CA LEU A 32 -34.52 -5.73 26.18
C LEU A 32 -35.67 -4.76 25.87
N GLU A 33 -35.33 -3.47 25.79
CA GLU A 33 -36.12 -2.47 25.11
C GLU A 33 -36.24 -2.94 23.66
N ALA A 34 -37.42 -3.46 23.33
CA ALA A 34 -37.80 -3.78 21.98
C ALA A 34 -37.85 -2.46 21.18
N GLU A 35 -36.76 -2.13 20.50
CA GLU A 35 -36.80 -1.15 19.42
C GLU A 35 -37.82 -1.63 18.39
N GLU A 36 -38.90 -0.89 18.27
CA GLU A 36 -39.89 -1.03 17.23
C GLU A 36 -39.19 -0.96 15.86
N PRO A 37 -39.52 -1.84 14.90
CA PRO A 37 -38.95 -1.75 13.56
C PRO A 37 -39.33 -0.40 12.95
N PRO A 38 -38.38 0.32 12.31
CA PRO A 38 -38.72 1.53 11.60
C PRO A 38 -39.75 1.20 10.52
N MET A 39 -40.89 1.88 10.58
CA MET A 39 -41.86 1.94 9.50
C MET A 39 -41.12 2.27 8.20
N VAL A 40 -41.06 1.30 7.31
CA VAL A 40 -40.62 1.49 5.93
C VAL A 40 -41.70 2.36 5.27
N GLU A 41 -41.46 3.66 5.25
CA GLU A 41 -42.24 4.57 4.43
C GLU A 41 -42.01 4.16 2.98
N ALA A 42 -43.10 3.74 2.35
CA ALA A 42 -43.15 3.34 0.95
C ALA A 42 -42.71 4.54 0.08
N ALA A 43 -41.43 4.56 -0.28
CA ALA A 43 -40.94 5.35 -1.39
C ALA A 43 -41.63 4.83 -2.65
N GLN A 44 -42.47 5.68 -3.21
CA GLN A 44 -43.15 5.48 -4.48
C GLN A 44 -42.16 5.04 -5.55
N GLU A 45 -42.42 3.85 -6.11
CA GLU A 45 -41.92 3.48 -7.43
C GLU A 45 -42.53 4.45 -8.46
N GLU A 46 -41.75 5.41 -8.94
CA GLU A 46 -42.00 6.01 -10.24
C GLU A 46 -41.31 5.16 -11.32
N PRO A 47 -42.06 4.64 -12.32
CA PRO A 47 -41.46 3.94 -13.44
C PRO A 47 -40.76 4.94 -14.35
N LEU A 48 -39.43 4.85 -14.43
CA LEU A 48 -38.65 5.52 -15.47
C LEU A 48 -39.01 4.91 -16.83
N GLU A 49 -39.67 5.71 -17.66
CA GLU A 49 -39.99 5.41 -19.04
C GLU A 49 -38.72 5.15 -19.90
N PRO A 50 -38.81 4.30 -20.93
CA PRO A 50 -37.70 4.00 -21.81
C PRO A 50 -37.63 4.93 -23.03
N SER A 51 -36.40 5.17 -23.48
CA SER A 51 -35.99 5.16 -24.90
C SER A 51 -36.55 6.25 -25.84
N ALA A 52 -35.70 7.24 -26.17
CA ALA A 52 -35.18 7.50 -27.53
C ALA A 52 -34.68 8.96 -27.68
N PRO A 53 -33.44 9.20 -28.15
CA PRO A 53 -33.14 10.40 -28.91
C PRO A 53 -33.49 10.17 -30.38
N ALA A 54 -34.45 10.95 -30.86
CA ALA A 54 -34.88 11.02 -32.25
C ALA A 54 -33.73 11.46 -33.17
N LEU A 55 -33.54 10.69 -34.25
CA LEU A 55 -32.89 11.13 -35.47
C LEU A 55 -33.83 12.11 -36.18
N GLU A 56 -33.36 13.34 -36.41
CA GLU A 56 -33.80 14.14 -37.56
C GLU A 56 -32.59 14.42 -38.47
N PRO A 57 -32.71 14.18 -39.79
CA PRO A 57 -31.73 14.57 -40.77
C PRO A 57 -32.07 15.98 -41.27
N GLY A 58 -31.20 16.95 -40.97
CA GLY A 58 -31.25 18.28 -41.56
C GLY A 58 -30.07 18.46 -42.51
N GLU A 59 -30.35 18.42 -43.82
CA GLU A 59 -29.56 19.10 -44.85
C GLU A 59 -29.28 20.55 -44.42
N VAL A 60 -28.14 21.11 -44.83
CA VAL A 60 -28.04 22.41 -45.54
C VAL A 60 -26.57 22.86 -45.63
N ALA A 61 -26.16 23.03 -46.88
CA ALA A 61 -25.18 23.98 -47.43
C ALA A 61 -23.68 23.85 -47.13
N GLU A 62 -22.95 23.49 -48.21
CA GLU A 62 -21.62 24.02 -48.55
C GLU A 62 -21.53 25.54 -48.34
N PRO A 63 -20.32 26.02 -48.01
CA PRO A 63 -19.77 27.10 -48.82
C PRO A 63 -18.40 26.72 -49.41
N GLU A 64 -18.33 26.82 -50.74
CA GLU A 64 -17.10 27.05 -51.49
C GLU A 64 -16.39 28.30 -50.96
N GLU A 65 -15.08 28.21 -50.69
CA GLU A 65 -14.19 29.37 -50.76
C GLU A 65 -12.89 29.01 -51.51
N PRO A 66 -12.33 29.98 -52.27
CA PRO A 66 -11.45 29.76 -53.42
C PRO A 66 -9.97 29.50 -53.09
N PRO A 67 -9.17 29.01 -54.06
CA PRO A 67 -7.74 28.76 -53.86
C PRO A 67 -6.97 30.09 -53.82
N ILE A 68 -6.17 30.28 -52.77
CA ILE A 68 -5.20 31.37 -52.67
C ILE A 68 -3.83 30.82 -53.12
N GLU A 69 -3.44 31.13 -54.36
CA GLU A 69 -2.03 31.16 -54.78
C GLU A 69 -1.39 32.42 -54.20
N VAL A 70 -0.35 32.28 -53.36
CA VAL A 70 0.66 33.34 -53.19
C VAL A 70 2.05 32.73 -53.02
N GLU A 71 2.92 33.18 -53.91
CA GLU A 71 4.38 33.12 -54.03
C GLU A 71 5.23 32.80 -52.80
N GLU A 72 6.28 32.02 -53.05
CA GLU A 72 7.50 31.94 -52.25
C GLU A 72 8.07 33.33 -51.90
N PRO A 73 8.69 33.47 -50.72
CA PRO A 73 10.14 33.64 -50.79
C PRO A 73 10.90 32.82 -49.76
N ARG A 74 11.81 32.03 -50.32
CA ARG A 74 13.15 31.65 -49.85
C ARG A 74 13.68 32.47 -48.65
N LEU A 75 13.87 31.79 -47.51
CA LEU A 75 14.90 32.12 -46.53
C LEU A 75 15.65 30.83 -46.18
N GLU A 76 16.95 30.85 -46.46
CA GLU A 76 17.93 29.90 -45.95
C GLU A 76 17.91 29.93 -44.43
N ALA A 77 17.71 28.77 -43.79
CA ALA A 77 18.05 28.57 -42.39
C ALA A 77 18.43 27.10 -42.19
N GLU A 78 19.57 26.92 -41.53
CA GLU A 78 20.26 25.66 -41.23
C GLU A 78 19.33 24.49 -40.87
N GLU A 79 19.53 23.35 -41.54
CA GLU A 79 19.19 22.05 -40.98
C GLU A 79 20.02 21.85 -39.70
N VAL A 80 19.43 22.21 -38.56
CA VAL A 80 19.82 21.65 -37.27
C VAL A 80 19.20 20.26 -37.22
N GLU A 81 20.03 19.26 -37.49
CA GLU A 81 19.76 17.84 -37.27
C GLU A 81 19.41 17.64 -35.78
N GLN A 82 18.11 17.71 -35.46
CA GLN A 82 17.60 17.36 -34.14
C GLN A 82 17.65 15.84 -34.01
N THR A 83 18.73 15.34 -33.43
CA THR A 83 18.74 14.04 -32.77
C THR A 83 17.65 14.02 -31.70
N PRO A 84 16.69 13.09 -31.73
CA PRO A 84 15.72 12.95 -30.64
C PRO A 84 16.46 12.50 -29.36
N PRO A 85 16.07 13.01 -28.18
CA PRO A 85 16.75 12.68 -26.93
C PRO A 85 16.53 11.21 -26.56
N GLU A 86 17.63 10.49 -26.37
CA GLU A 86 17.75 9.12 -25.86
C GLU A 86 17.39 8.98 -24.37
N GLU A 87 16.71 9.97 -23.76
CA GLU A 87 16.45 10.00 -22.31
C GLU A 87 15.30 9.07 -21.86
N SER A 88 14.55 8.47 -22.78
CA SER A 88 13.38 7.65 -22.42
C SER A 88 13.70 6.19 -22.10
N GLN A 89 14.87 5.67 -22.49
CA GLN A 89 15.23 4.26 -22.31
C GLN A 89 15.98 4.01 -21.00
N GLU A 90 16.82 4.97 -20.57
CA GLU A 90 17.52 4.87 -19.28
C GLU A 90 16.53 4.89 -18.10
N GLU A 91 15.44 5.65 -18.15
CA GLU A 91 14.46 5.72 -17.05
C GLU A 91 13.72 4.39 -16.79
N GLU A 92 13.60 3.50 -17.77
CA GLU A 92 12.92 2.21 -17.60
C GLU A 92 13.83 1.14 -16.97
N GLU A 93 15.13 1.16 -17.25
CA GLU A 93 16.08 0.16 -16.74
C GLU A 93 16.42 0.34 -15.24
N PHE A 94 16.33 1.56 -14.70
CA PHE A 94 16.68 1.82 -13.29
C PHE A 94 15.73 1.18 -12.25
N MET A 95 14.54 0.72 -12.67
CA MET A 95 13.55 0.12 -11.76
C MET A 95 13.67 -1.41 -11.63
N GLU A 96 14.54 -2.07 -12.41
CA GLU A 96 14.56 -3.53 -12.50
C GLU A 96 15.45 -4.24 -11.47
N GLU A 97 16.30 -3.52 -10.71
CA GLU A 97 17.29 -4.15 -9.82
C GLU A 97 16.85 -4.31 -8.36
N ILE A 98 15.55 -4.17 -8.09
CA ILE A 98 14.97 -4.72 -6.87
C ILE A 98 14.63 -6.18 -7.20
N LYS A 99 15.09 -7.16 -6.41
CA LYS A 99 14.52 -8.52 -6.44
C LYS A 99 13.08 -8.41 -5.92
N ILE A 100 12.18 -8.02 -6.80
CA ILE A 100 10.80 -7.68 -6.50
C ILE A 100 10.01 -8.98 -6.38
N GLU A 101 9.88 -9.48 -5.15
CA GLU A 101 8.84 -10.46 -4.82
C GLU A 101 7.43 -9.82 -4.76
N TYR A 102 7.31 -8.51 -5.05
CA TYR A 102 6.12 -7.69 -4.84
C TYR A 102 5.74 -6.89 -6.08
N ALA A 103 4.72 -7.30 -6.85
CA ALA A 103 4.24 -6.45 -7.93
C ALA A 103 3.49 -5.22 -7.35
N PRO A 104 4.05 -4.00 -7.39
CA PRO A 104 3.36 -2.82 -6.86
C PRO A 104 2.12 -2.54 -7.70
N ASP A 105 1.07 -2.03 -7.06
CA ASP A 105 -0.07 -1.51 -7.80
C ASP A 105 0.36 -0.29 -8.66
N PRO A 106 -0.31 -0.04 -9.80
CA PRO A 106 0.10 1.02 -10.73
C PRO A 106 0.23 2.40 -10.08
N LEU A 107 -0.64 2.70 -9.11
CA LEU A 107 -0.63 3.99 -8.43
C LEU A 107 0.56 4.13 -7.48
N THR A 108 0.87 3.09 -6.71
CA THR A 108 2.07 3.07 -5.86
C THR A 108 3.34 3.16 -6.70
N LYS A 109 3.39 2.49 -7.85
CA LYS A 109 4.51 2.59 -8.80
C LYS A 109 4.71 4.03 -9.27
N GLU A 110 3.64 4.68 -9.75
CA GLU A 110 3.66 6.07 -10.21
C GLU A 110 4.15 7.05 -9.13
N VAL A 111 3.70 6.87 -7.88
CA VAL A 111 4.13 7.74 -6.76
C VAL A 111 5.64 7.60 -6.52
N MET A 112 6.17 6.38 -6.56
CA MET A 112 7.59 6.12 -6.35
C MET A 112 8.45 6.64 -7.52
N GLU A 113 8.01 6.44 -8.76
CA GLU A 113 8.69 6.99 -9.96
C GLU A 113 8.73 8.51 -9.93
N ASN A 114 7.60 9.17 -9.64
CA ASN A 114 7.56 10.64 -9.55
C ASN A 114 8.41 11.18 -8.40
N LEU A 115 8.52 10.45 -7.30
CA LEU A 115 9.40 10.81 -6.20
C LEU A 115 10.87 10.68 -6.62
N ALA A 116 11.24 9.60 -7.31
CA ALA A 116 12.57 9.40 -7.88
C ALA A 116 12.94 10.56 -8.82
N LYS A 117 12.10 10.83 -9.82
CA LYS A 117 12.28 11.94 -10.78
C LYS A 117 12.42 13.28 -10.06
N ASN A 118 11.58 13.55 -9.06
CA ASN A 118 11.65 14.80 -8.29
C ASN A 118 12.97 14.95 -7.53
N ILE A 119 13.51 13.86 -6.98
CA ILE A 119 14.80 13.89 -6.28
C ILE A 119 15.94 14.09 -7.29
N THR A 120 15.97 13.30 -8.36
CA THR A 120 16.96 13.42 -9.45
C THR A 120 17.00 14.82 -10.04
N LEU A 121 15.84 15.43 -10.33
CA LEU A 121 15.77 16.81 -10.82
C LEU A 121 16.36 17.82 -9.83
N LYS A 122 16.15 17.63 -8.51
CA LYS A 122 16.77 18.47 -7.49
C LYS A 122 18.30 18.32 -7.46
N VAL A 123 18.81 17.09 -7.57
CA VAL A 123 20.25 16.82 -7.65
C VAL A 123 20.87 17.52 -8.86
N ARG A 124 20.26 17.34 -10.04
CA ARG A 124 20.69 17.99 -11.28
C ARG A 124 20.65 19.52 -11.18
N LEU A 125 19.61 20.08 -10.57
CA LEU A 125 19.50 21.54 -10.37
C LEU A 125 20.63 22.09 -9.51
N VAL A 126 21.01 21.37 -8.44
CA VAL A 126 22.14 21.74 -7.57
C VAL A 126 23.45 21.69 -8.35
N ARG A 127 23.64 20.69 -9.21
CA ARG A 127 24.81 20.60 -10.11
C ARG A 127 24.91 21.82 -11.03
N LEU A 128 23.80 22.18 -11.70
CA LEU A 128 23.74 23.34 -12.60
C LEU A 128 24.08 24.66 -11.88
N LEU A 129 23.64 24.82 -10.63
CA LEU A 129 23.97 25.99 -9.82
C LEU A 129 25.47 26.02 -9.49
N ARG A 130 26.05 24.88 -9.09
CA ARG A 130 27.49 24.77 -8.77
C ARG A 130 28.36 25.10 -9.99
N GLU A 131 27.96 24.65 -11.17
CA GLU A 131 28.65 24.92 -12.43
C GLU A 131 28.38 26.35 -12.95
N SER A 132 27.66 27.17 -12.18
CA SER A 132 27.27 28.54 -12.57
C SER A 132 26.51 28.63 -13.89
N GLN A 133 25.88 27.53 -14.33
CA GLN A 133 25.11 27.46 -15.57
C GLN A 133 23.73 28.10 -15.42
N VAL A 134 23.24 28.24 -14.19
CA VAL A 134 21.93 28.84 -13.88
C VAL A 134 22.10 29.96 -12.87
N LYS A 135 21.38 31.07 -13.08
CA LYS A 135 21.32 32.19 -12.12
C LYS A 135 20.62 31.75 -10.84
N GLU A 136 21.10 32.25 -9.70
CA GLU A 136 20.56 31.91 -8.37
C GLU A 136 19.04 32.17 -8.24
N GLU A 137 18.53 33.25 -8.82
CA GLU A 137 17.09 33.55 -8.80
C GLU A 137 16.25 32.51 -9.54
N THR A 138 16.74 32.04 -10.70
CA THR A 138 16.08 31.00 -11.48
C THR A 138 16.15 29.65 -10.76
N PHE A 139 17.31 29.34 -10.18
CA PHE A 139 17.48 28.15 -9.33
C PHE A 139 16.48 28.17 -8.17
N LYS A 140 16.39 29.26 -7.41
CA LYS A 140 15.47 29.34 -6.25
C LYS A 140 14.03 29.07 -6.65
N LYS A 141 13.54 29.72 -7.71
CA LYS A 141 12.17 29.53 -8.21
C LYS A 141 11.89 28.08 -8.61
N LEU A 142 12.80 27.45 -9.37
CA LEU A 142 12.65 26.05 -9.79
C LEU A 142 12.75 25.09 -8.60
N PHE A 143 13.72 25.31 -7.73
CA PHE A 143 13.94 24.47 -6.56
C PHE A 143 12.75 24.52 -5.60
N GLU A 144 12.19 25.69 -5.34
CA GLU A 144 10.98 25.86 -4.53
C GLU A 144 9.78 25.10 -5.12
N SER A 145 9.59 25.18 -6.43
CA SER A 145 8.55 24.41 -7.12
C SER A 145 8.74 22.90 -6.94
N TYR A 146 9.96 22.40 -7.11
CA TYR A 146 10.26 20.98 -6.88
C TYR A 146 10.16 20.58 -5.41
N LEU A 147 10.43 21.47 -4.46
CA LEU A 147 10.19 21.23 -3.03
C LEU A 147 8.70 21.06 -2.74
N GLU A 148 7.84 21.92 -3.31
CA GLU A 148 6.39 21.80 -3.17
C GLU A 148 5.86 20.50 -3.76
N GLN A 149 6.27 20.16 -4.99
CA GLN A 149 5.90 18.89 -5.61
C GLN A 149 6.40 17.69 -4.80
N GLY A 150 7.66 17.73 -4.34
CA GLY A 150 8.24 16.68 -3.51
C GLY A 150 7.48 16.48 -2.21
N ARG A 151 7.01 17.55 -1.56
CA ARG A 151 6.14 17.44 -0.37
C ARG A 151 4.84 16.70 -0.68
N ARG A 152 4.23 16.91 -1.85
CA ARG A 152 3.01 16.20 -2.25
C ARG A 152 3.27 14.71 -2.44
N TRP A 153 4.35 14.35 -3.13
CA TRP A 153 4.73 12.95 -3.37
C TRP A 153 5.09 12.22 -2.07
N VAL A 154 5.85 12.86 -1.17
CA VAL A 154 6.15 12.30 0.16
C VAL A 154 4.87 12.08 0.97
N SER A 155 3.95 13.05 1.00
CA SER A 155 2.67 12.88 1.69
C SER A 155 1.86 11.71 1.13
N ARG A 156 1.86 11.52 -0.19
CA ARG A 156 1.17 10.39 -0.82
C ARG A 156 1.84 9.05 -0.49
N ARG A 157 3.16 8.99 -0.51
CA ARG A 157 3.94 7.84 -0.06
C ARG A 157 3.62 7.48 1.39
N ASP A 158 3.57 8.47 2.27
CA ASP A 158 3.27 8.26 3.69
C ASP A 158 1.83 7.77 3.92
N GLU A 159 0.89 8.20 3.09
CA GLU A 159 -0.47 7.68 3.09
C GLU A 159 -0.53 6.20 2.69
N ILE A 160 0.19 5.83 1.62
CA ILE A 160 0.32 4.43 1.19
C ILE A 160 0.96 3.58 2.29
N LEU A 161 2.05 4.06 2.90
CA LEU A 161 2.71 3.36 4.02
C LEU A 161 1.78 3.17 5.21
N ARG A 162 1.03 4.21 5.58
CA ARG A 162 0.09 4.13 6.70
C ARG A 162 -0.99 3.08 6.44
N ARG A 163 -1.54 3.05 5.22
CA ARG A 163 -2.53 2.07 4.82
C ARG A 163 -1.96 0.65 4.86
N LEU A 164 -0.79 0.43 4.25
CA LEU A 164 -0.14 -0.89 4.24
C LEU A 164 0.17 -1.40 5.65
N LYS A 165 0.61 -0.51 6.56
CA LYS A 165 0.87 -0.85 7.96
C LYS A 165 -0.41 -1.23 8.71
N ALA A 166 -1.47 -0.45 8.54
CA ALA A 166 -2.77 -0.76 9.15
C ALA A 166 -3.37 -2.07 8.62
N ASP A 167 -3.28 -2.31 7.30
CA ASP A 167 -3.72 -3.55 6.68
C ASP A 167 -2.90 -4.74 7.21
N LEU A 168 -1.57 -4.57 7.34
CA LEU A 168 -0.68 -5.59 7.88
C LEU A 168 -1.04 -5.97 9.32
N GLU A 169 -1.25 -4.98 10.20
CA GLU A 169 -1.66 -5.22 11.60
C GLU A 169 -2.96 -6.02 11.67
N ARG A 170 -3.97 -5.64 10.87
CA ARG A 170 -5.25 -6.36 10.78
C ARG A 170 -5.07 -7.81 10.29
N MET A 171 -4.23 -8.02 9.28
CA MET A 171 -3.97 -9.36 8.74
C MET A 171 -3.20 -10.23 9.74
N GLU A 172 -2.25 -9.66 10.49
CA GLU A 172 -1.52 -10.37 11.54
C GLU A 172 -2.44 -10.78 12.70
N GLU A 173 -3.38 -9.91 13.10
CA GLU A 173 -4.40 -10.27 14.09
C GLU A 173 -5.33 -11.38 13.58
N ALA A 174 -5.78 -11.28 12.33
CA ALA A 174 -6.59 -12.32 11.69
C ALA A 174 -5.86 -13.67 11.64
N LEU A 175 -4.55 -13.68 11.33
CA LEU A 175 -3.73 -14.88 11.32
C LEU A 175 -3.63 -15.52 12.71
N ILE A 176 -3.44 -14.70 13.76
CA ILE A 176 -3.40 -15.17 15.14
C ILE A 176 -4.74 -15.83 15.51
N ASN A 177 -5.86 -15.21 15.15
CA ASN A 177 -7.19 -15.76 15.45
C ASN A 177 -7.47 -17.04 14.65
N ALA A 178 -7.15 -17.09 13.36
CA ALA A 178 -7.29 -18.30 12.54
C ALA A 178 -6.48 -19.48 13.10
N ARG A 179 -5.26 -19.22 13.59
CA ARG A 179 -4.44 -20.24 14.26
C ARG A 179 -5.05 -20.71 15.58
N LYS A 180 -5.55 -19.79 16.42
CA LYS A 180 -6.24 -20.15 17.67
C LYS A 180 -7.48 -21.00 17.42
N ASP A 181 -8.27 -20.65 16.41
CA ASP A 181 -9.48 -21.39 16.05
C ASP A 181 -9.14 -22.80 15.52
N PHE A 182 -8.06 -22.90 14.73
CA PHE A 182 -7.54 -24.18 14.28
C PHE A 182 -7.04 -25.05 15.45
N ASP A 183 -6.23 -24.50 16.34
CA ASP A 183 -5.70 -25.19 17.53
C ASP A 183 -6.84 -25.64 18.47
N LEU A 184 -7.88 -24.82 18.61
CA LEU A 184 -9.09 -25.16 19.35
C LEU A 184 -9.82 -26.35 18.71
N LEU A 185 -9.97 -26.36 17.39
CA LEU A 185 -10.55 -27.49 16.66
C LEU A 185 -9.73 -28.78 16.86
N GLU A 186 -8.40 -28.69 16.82
CA GLU A 186 -7.51 -29.84 17.07
C GLU A 186 -7.68 -30.38 18.51
N THR A 187 -7.74 -29.47 19.48
CA THR A 187 -7.96 -29.81 20.89
C THR A 187 -9.33 -30.46 21.09
N ARG A 188 -10.41 -29.88 20.56
CA ARG A 188 -11.77 -30.45 20.62
C ARG A 188 -11.84 -31.83 19.98
N ARG A 189 -11.15 -32.05 18.86
CA ARG A 189 -11.04 -33.39 18.25
C ARG A 189 -10.32 -34.37 19.18
N SER A 190 -9.20 -33.96 19.78
CA SER A 190 -8.39 -34.83 20.65
C SER A 190 -9.14 -35.32 21.90
N ILE A 191 -10.04 -34.49 22.44
CA ILE A 191 -10.87 -34.84 23.61
C ILE A 191 -12.19 -35.52 23.22
N GLY A 192 -12.44 -35.68 21.91
CA GLY A 192 -13.66 -36.29 21.37
C GLY A 192 -14.90 -35.40 21.41
N ASP A 193 -14.74 -34.10 21.62
CA ASP A 193 -15.83 -33.10 21.58
C ASP A 193 -16.22 -32.70 20.15
N ALA A 194 -15.28 -32.79 19.21
CA ALA A 194 -15.54 -32.59 17.78
C ALA A 194 -15.57 -33.93 17.02
N SER A 195 -16.51 -34.09 16.10
CA SER A 195 -16.61 -35.28 15.26
C SER A 195 -15.55 -35.28 14.15
N GLU A 196 -15.20 -36.46 13.64
CA GLU A 196 -14.28 -36.58 12.48
C GLU A 196 -14.83 -35.89 11.22
N GLU A 197 -16.16 -35.87 11.06
CA GLU A 197 -16.81 -35.15 9.94
C GLU A 197 -16.67 -33.63 10.10
N GLU A 198 -16.89 -33.08 11.30
CA GLU A 198 -16.68 -31.64 11.56
C GLU A 198 -15.23 -31.25 11.29
N TYR A 199 -14.28 -32.06 11.77
CA TYR A 199 -12.86 -31.82 11.53
C TYR A 199 -12.51 -31.89 10.04
N ALA A 200 -12.98 -32.90 9.32
CA ALA A 200 -12.70 -33.08 7.90
C ALA A 200 -13.20 -31.91 7.04
N VAL A 201 -14.26 -31.22 7.45
CA VAL A 201 -14.80 -30.05 6.76
C VAL A 201 -14.07 -28.77 7.18
N LYS A 202 -13.87 -28.53 8.48
CA LYS A 202 -13.34 -27.25 8.98
C LYS A 202 -11.82 -27.14 8.90
N ALA A 203 -11.08 -28.23 9.14
CA ALA A 203 -9.62 -28.19 9.16
C ALA A 203 -9.00 -27.72 7.82
N PRO A 204 -9.48 -28.17 6.64
CA PRO A 204 -8.98 -27.65 5.38
C PRO A 204 -9.24 -26.14 5.18
N ALA A 205 -10.40 -25.64 5.64
CA ALA A 205 -10.74 -24.23 5.54
C ALA A 205 -9.78 -23.37 6.38
N TYR A 206 -9.58 -23.73 7.65
CA TYR A 206 -8.63 -23.03 8.51
C TYR A 206 -7.20 -23.06 7.98
N ARG A 207 -6.74 -24.20 7.43
CA ARG A 207 -5.41 -24.28 6.80
C ARG A 207 -5.29 -23.35 5.61
N TRP A 208 -6.31 -23.30 4.76
CA TRP A 208 -6.34 -22.38 3.62
C TRP A 208 -6.32 -20.92 4.08
N ASP A 209 -7.10 -20.56 5.10
CA ASP A 209 -7.10 -19.20 5.65
C ASP A 209 -5.72 -18.81 6.20
N ILE A 210 -5.08 -19.69 6.97
CA ILE A 210 -3.73 -19.49 7.51
C ILE A 210 -2.71 -19.29 6.39
N GLU A 211 -2.66 -20.20 5.42
CA GLU A 211 -1.73 -20.10 4.28
C GLU A 211 -1.97 -18.83 3.45
N ASN A 212 -3.24 -18.47 3.23
CA ASN A 212 -3.59 -17.27 2.49
C ASN A 212 -3.15 -16.01 3.22
N LEU A 213 -3.45 -15.90 4.52
CA LEU A 213 -3.05 -14.77 5.36
C LEU A 213 -1.53 -14.63 5.46
N GLU A 214 -0.80 -15.74 5.61
CA GLU A 214 0.68 -15.72 5.61
C GLU A 214 1.25 -15.15 4.31
N ARG A 215 0.68 -15.55 3.17
CA ARG A 215 1.06 -15.03 1.85
C ARG A 215 0.73 -13.54 1.72
N GLU A 216 -0.46 -13.12 2.12
CA GLU A 216 -0.88 -11.71 2.06
C GLU A 216 -0.03 -10.82 2.99
N ILE A 217 0.29 -11.29 4.19
CA ILE A 217 1.23 -10.64 5.12
C ILE A 217 2.62 -10.51 4.48
N GLY A 218 3.11 -11.57 3.83
CA GLY A 218 4.37 -11.54 3.10
C GLY A 218 4.38 -10.47 2.00
N ASN A 219 3.29 -10.40 1.22
CA ASN A 219 3.10 -9.41 0.18
C ASN A 219 3.05 -7.97 0.74
N ALA A 220 2.28 -7.73 1.80
CA ALA A 220 2.18 -6.43 2.44
C ALA A 220 3.53 -5.97 3.03
N LYS A 221 4.28 -6.88 3.67
CA LYS A 221 5.64 -6.61 4.16
C LYS A 221 6.60 -6.25 3.02
N ALA A 222 6.50 -6.94 1.88
CA ALA A 222 7.29 -6.61 0.71
C ALA A 222 6.91 -5.26 0.10
N GLY A 223 5.61 -4.92 0.08
CA GLY A 223 5.13 -3.60 -0.32
C GLY A 223 5.62 -2.47 0.57
N ILE A 224 5.62 -2.66 1.89
CA ILE A 224 6.19 -1.68 2.84
C ILE A 224 7.68 -1.47 2.54
N ARG A 225 8.45 -2.56 2.36
CA ARG A 225 9.88 -2.45 2.00
C ARG A 225 10.11 -1.71 0.69
N TYR A 226 9.28 -1.97 -0.33
CA TYR A 226 9.34 -1.27 -1.61
C TYR A 226 9.15 0.24 -1.41
N VAL A 227 8.09 0.63 -0.69
CA VAL A 227 7.75 2.04 -0.49
C VAL A 227 8.74 2.77 0.45
N GLU A 228 9.33 2.07 1.43
CA GLU A 228 10.36 2.62 2.32
C GLU A 228 11.74 2.77 1.63
N ASN A 229 12.00 2.02 0.56
CA ASN A 229 13.29 2.03 -0.13
C ASN A 229 13.46 3.24 -1.06
N LEU A 230 13.67 4.43 -0.49
CA LEU A 230 14.00 5.63 -1.27
C LEU A 230 15.41 5.59 -1.88
N ARG A 231 16.34 4.89 -1.22
CA ARG A 231 17.73 4.83 -1.66
C ARG A 231 17.85 4.08 -3.00
N GLY A 232 17.10 2.99 -3.16
CA GLY A 232 17.10 2.22 -4.39
C GLY A 232 16.40 2.91 -5.57
N LEU A 233 15.74 4.05 -5.35
CA LEU A 233 15.10 4.82 -6.43
C LEU A 233 16.03 5.83 -7.11
N ILE A 234 17.17 6.15 -6.49
CA ILE A 234 18.08 7.17 -6.99
C ILE A 234 19.31 6.44 -7.53
N PRO A 235 19.79 6.74 -8.75
CA PRO A 235 21.00 6.16 -9.28
C PRO A 235 22.18 6.35 -8.30
N GLU A 236 22.96 5.29 -8.07
CA GLU A 236 24.07 5.34 -7.11
C GLU A 236 25.08 6.44 -7.47
N GLU A 237 25.29 6.67 -8.77
CA GLU A 237 26.12 7.76 -9.29
C GLU A 237 25.63 9.14 -8.82
N GLU A 238 24.32 9.41 -8.86
CA GLU A 238 23.76 10.69 -8.40
C GLU A 238 23.94 10.84 -6.88
N VAL A 239 23.83 9.74 -6.12
CA VAL A 239 24.04 9.74 -4.67
C VAL A 239 25.51 9.99 -4.31
N GLU A 240 26.44 9.33 -5.01
CA GLU A 240 27.88 9.53 -4.83
C GLU A 240 28.31 10.94 -5.24
N GLU A 241 27.78 11.45 -6.35
CA GLU A 241 28.05 12.81 -6.79
C GLU A 241 27.61 13.80 -5.72
N LEU A 242 26.39 13.66 -5.17
CA LEU A 242 25.87 14.53 -4.11
C LEU A 242 26.78 14.54 -2.88
N LYS A 243 27.25 13.36 -2.46
CA LYS A 243 28.21 13.23 -1.34
C LYS A 243 29.50 13.98 -1.64
N ALA A 244 30.08 13.75 -2.82
CA ALA A 244 31.30 14.43 -3.23
C ALA A 244 31.13 15.96 -3.31
N MET A 245 29.96 16.46 -3.75
CA MET A 245 29.69 17.90 -3.72
C MET A 245 29.64 18.44 -2.30
N SER A 246 28.99 17.71 -1.39
CA SER A 246 28.87 18.12 0.01
C SER A 246 30.24 18.21 0.69
N GLU A 247 31.10 17.21 0.50
CA GLU A 247 32.43 17.15 1.12
C GLU A 247 33.34 18.29 0.63
N ARG A 248 33.33 18.58 -0.68
CA ARG A 248 34.10 19.70 -1.26
C ARG A 248 33.58 21.05 -0.75
N GLY A 249 32.26 21.25 -0.74
CA GLY A 249 31.66 22.49 -0.25
C GLY A 249 31.94 22.77 1.22
N TYR A 250 32.04 21.73 2.07
CA TYR A 250 32.50 21.89 3.45
C TYR A 250 33.99 22.19 3.57
N SER A 251 34.82 21.59 2.71
CA SER A 251 36.27 21.79 2.71
C SER A 251 36.69 23.20 2.28
N ASP A 252 35.90 23.85 1.42
CA ASP A 252 36.17 25.21 0.95
C ASP A 252 35.74 26.30 1.95
N LEU A 253 35.07 25.93 3.06
CA LEU A 253 34.60 26.84 4.11
C LEU A 253 35.49 26.86 5.36
N ASP A 254 36.45 25.94 5.49
CA ASP A 254 37.48 25.87 6.55
C ASP A 254 38.81 26.50 6.09
#